data_AF-A0A497I3C5-F1
#
_entry.id   AF-A0A497I3C5-F1
#
_cell.length_a   1.000
_cell.length_b   1.000
_cell.length_c   1.000
_cell.angle_alpha   90.00
_cell.angle_beta   90.00
_cell.angle_gamma   90.00
#
_symmetry.space_group_name_H-M   'P 1'
#
loop_
_entity.id
_entity.type
_entity.pdbx_description
1 polymer ?
#
loop_
_entity_poly.entity_id
_entity_poly.type
_entity_poly.pdbx_seq_one_letter_code
_entity_poly.pdbx_strand_id
1 'polypeptide(L)'
;MELRELQKSGRIGRIEVELDTRAGKTEGHIIIPSSLDKAETAIVAAAIETIQRIGPCDAKVTVEKIEDVRVTKRDYVLNRAKELLKSMVEEAPDSKELADEVKKSLRAMELIEYGPERLPAGAGIYDSDEIIIVEGRA
;
A
#
# COMPACT_ATOMS: atom_id res chain seq x y z
N MET A 1 -19.91 -20.12 -0.99
CA MET A 1 -19.67 -18.77 -0.44
C MET A 1 -20.63 -17.83 -1.15
N GLU A 2 -21.57 -17.22 -0.43
CA GLU A 2 -22.45 -16.21 -1.03
C GLU A 2 -21.82 -14.83 -0.92
N LEU A 3 -21.66 -14.13 -2.04
CA LEU A 3 -21.15 -12.75 -2.09
C LEU A 3 -21.92 -11.80 -1.17
N ARG A 4 -23.23 -12.03 -1.02
CA ARG A 4 -24.10 -11.26 -0.13
C ARG A 4 -23.73 -11.42 1.35
N GLU A 5 -23.35 -12.62 1.77
CA GLU A 5 -22.90 -12.87 3.14
C GLU A 5 -21.52 -12.25 3.40
N LEU A 6 -20.62 -12.36 2.43
CA LEU A 6 -19.30 -11.73 2.50
C LEU A 6 -19.40 -10.21 2.64
N GLN A 7 -20.32 -9.58 1.90
CA GLN A 7 -20.58 -8.15 2.01
C GLN A 7 -21.18 -7.77 3.38
N LYS A 8 -22.13 -8.55 3.91
CA LYS A 8 -22.69 -8.33 5.27
C LYS A 8 -21.65 -8.50 6.37
N SER A 9 -20.73 -9.45 6.21
CA SER A 9 -19.64 -9.69 7.15
C SER A 9 -18.50 -8.67 7.07
N GLY A 10 -18.55 -7.72 6.13
CA GLY A 10 -17.51 -6.70 5.93
C GLY A 10 -16.22 -7.22 5.30
N ARG A 11 -16.22 -8.45 4.79
CA ARG A 11 -15.06 -9.07 4.11
C ARG A 11 -14.92 -8.63 2.65
N ILE A 12 -16.04 -8.23 2.05
CA ILE A 12 -16.10 -7.53 0.77
C ILE A 12 -16.66 -6.14 1.03
N GLY A 13 -16.00 -5.12 0.49
CA GLY A 13 -16.42 -3.73 0.58
C GLY A 13 -17.53 -3.39 -0.43
N ARG A 14 -17.63 -2.11 -0.79
CA ARG A 14 -18.59 -1.68 -1.81
C ARG A 14 -18.12 -2.14 -3.18
N ILE A 15 -18.96 -2.89 -3.88
CA ILE A 15 -18.72 -3.27 -5.27
C ILE A 15 -19.01 -2.04 -6.12
N GLU A 16 -17.99 -1.56 -6.81
CA GLU A 16 -18.07 -0.44 -7.74
C GLU A 16 -18.15 -0.98 -9.15
N VAL A 17 -19.05 -0.42 -9.96
CA VAL A 17 -19.24 -0.84 -11.34
C VAL A 17 -19.24 0.40 -12.21
N GLU A 18 -18.28 0.46 -13.12
CA GLU A 18 -18.18 1.52 -14.13
C GLU A 18 -18.66 0.94 -15.45
N LEU A 19 -19.70 1.52 -16.04
CA LEU A 19 -20.30 1.05 -17.28
C LEU A 19 -20.22 2.15 -18.34
N ASP A 20 -19.77 1.79 -19.54
CA ASP A 20 -19.88 2.62 -20.74
C ASP A 20 -20.76 1.88 -21.76
N THR A 21 -21.78 2.57 -22.27
CA THR A 21 -22.72 1.98 -23.25
C THR A 21 -22.62 2.73 -24.55
N ARG A 22 -22.21 2.04 -25.62
CA ARG A 22 -22.08 2.59 -26.97
C ARG A 22 -22.77 1.68 -27.97
N ALA A 23 -23.64 2.26 -28.79
CA ALA A 23 -24.34 1.55 -29.87
C ALA A 23 -25.04 0.25 -29.43
N GLY A 24 -25.64 0.24 -28.24
CA GLY A 24 -26.39 -0.90 -27.70
C GLY A 24 -25.52 -2.02 -27.10
N LYS A 25 -24.20 -1.85 -27.05
CA LYS A 25 -23.28 -2.71 -26.29
C LYS A 25 -22.84 -1.98 -25.03
N THR A 26 -22.76 -2.70 -23.92
CA THR A 26 -22.25 -2.18 -22.65
C THR A 26 -20.95 -2.89 -22.31
N GLU A 27 -19.91 -2.12 -22.10
CA GLU A 27 -18.64 -2.58 -21.55
C GLU A 27 -18.46 -1.94 -20.19
N GLY A 28 -17.71 -2.57 -19.29
CA GLY A 28 -17.52 -2.02 -17.97
C GLY A 28 -16.52 -2.75 -17.12
N HIS A 29 -16.09 -2.07 -16.06
CA HIS A 29 -15.16 -2.57 -15.06
C HIS A 29 -15.89 -2.79 -13.73
N ILE A 30 -15.61 -3.92 -13.10
CA ILE A 30 -16.15 -4.26 -11.77
C ILE A 30 -14.98 -4.23 -10.79
N ILE A 31 -15.03 -3.33 -9.83
CA ILE A 31 -14.00 -3.15 -8.81
C ILE A 31 -14.54 -3.67 -7.48
N ILE A 32 -13.85 -4.66 -6.92
CA ILE A 32 -14.26 -5.33 -5.69
C ILE A 32 -13.16 -5.18 -4.64
N PRO A 33 -13.30 -4.22 -3.72
CA PRO A 33 -12.42 -4.12 -2.57
C PRO A 33 -12.67 -5.31 -1.64
N SER A 34 -11.61 -5.98 -1.24
CA SER A 34 -11.68 -7.10 -0.30
C SER A 34 -10.63 -6.95 0.80
N SER A 35 -11.00 -7.39 2.01
CA SER A 35 -10.10 -7.57 3.15
C SER A 35 -9.68 -9.03 3.36
N LEU A 36 -10.07 -9.91 2.43
CA LEU A 36 -9.74 -11.34 2.44
C LEU A 36 -8.25 -11.59 2.17
N ASP A 37 -7.82 -12.84 2.40
CA ASP A 37 -6.50 -13.27 1.99
C ASP A 37 -6.40 -13.42 0.45
N LYS A 38 -5.19 -13.67 -0.05
CA LYS A 38 -4.93 -13.79 -1.49
C LYS A 38 -5.65 -15.00 -2.11
N ALA A 39 -5.78 -16.10 -1.39
CA ALA A 39 -6.39 -17.33 -1.89
C ALA A 39 -7.92 -17.19 -1.96
N GLU A 40 -8.55 -16.70 -0.91
CA GLU A 40 -9.98 -16.41 -0.84
C GLU A 40 -10.37 -15.35 -1.87
N THR A 41 -9.57 -14.28 -2.03
CA THR A 41 -9.81 -13.26 -3.07
C THR A 41 -9.77 -13.87 -4.48
N ALA A 42 -8.83 -14.79 -4.75
CA ALA A 42 -8.77 -15.47 -6.04
C ALA A 42 -9.96 -16.40 -6.29
N ILE A 43 -10.43 -17.11 -5.27
CA ILE A 43 -11.64 -17.95 -5.37
C ILE A 43 -12.87 -17.09 -5.68
N VAL A 44 -13.01 -15.94 -5.02
CA VAL A 44 -14.10 -15.00 -5.29
C VAL A 44 -14.03 -14.46 -6.71
N ALA A 45 -12.84 -14.08 -7.18
CA ALA A 45 -12.64 -13.60 -8.55
C ALA A 45 -13.04 -14.67 -9.59
N ALA A 46 -12.59 -15.91 -9.40
CA ALA A 46 -12.96 -17.04 -10.26
C ALA A 46 -14.48 -17.32 -10.23
N ALA A 47 -15.12 -17.20 -9.05
CA ALA A 47 -16.57 -17.36 -8.95
C ALA A 47 -17.33 -16.29 -9.75
N ILE A 48 -16.85 -15.05 -9.74
CA ILE A 48 -17.45 -13.95 -10.50
C ILE A 48 -17.26 -14.14 -12.00
N GLU A 49 -16.15 -14.72 -12.43
CA GLU A 49 -15.89 -15.04 -13.83
C GLU A 49 -16.91 -16.06 -14.40
N THR A 50 -17.53 -16.88 -13.54
CA THR A 50 -18.58 -17.81 -13.97
C THR A 50 -19.92 -17.14 -14.32
N ILE A 51 -20.07 -15.83 -14.08
CA ILE A 51 -21.29 -15.09 -14.40
C ILE A 51 -21.42 -14.97 -15.93
N GLN A 52 -22.39 -15.68 -16.48
CA GLN A 52 -22.70 -15.67 -17.92
C GLN A 52 -23.82 -14.67 -18.29
N ARG A 53 -24.51 -14.10 -17.30
CA ARG A 53 -25.67 -13.24 -17.54
C ARG A 53 -25.77 -12.11 -16.53
N ILE A 54 -25.94 -10.89 -17.02
CA ILE A 54 -26.15 -9.68 -16.20
C ILE A 54 -27.47 -9.05 -16.64
N GLY A 55 -28.46 -9.09 -15.75
CA GLY A 55 -29.81 -8.64 -16.08
C GLY A 55 -30.45 -9.47 -17.20
N PRO A 56 -31.02 -8.82 -18.24
CA PRO A 56 -31.61 -9.52 -19.38
C PRO A 56 -30.60 -9.93 -20.46
N CYS A 57 -29.33 -9.49 -20.36
CA CYS A 57 -28.32 -9.68 -21.41
C CYS A 57 -27.30 -10.74 -21.03
N ASP A 58 -26.82 -11.48 -22.04
CA ASP A 58 -25.64 -12.33 -21.89
C ASP A 58 -24.39 -11.46 -21.68
N ALA A 59 -23.50 -11.93 -20.82
CA ALA A 59 -22.29 -11.21 -20.44
C ALA A 59 -21.11 -12.17 -20.41
N LYS A 60 -19.93 -11.65 -20.79
CA LYS A 60 -18.67 -12.32 -20.59
C LYS A 60 -17.88 -11.51 -19.56
N VAL A 61 -17.65 -12.10 -18.40
CA VAL A 61 -16.83 -11.51 -17.34
C VAL A 61 -15.47 -12.20 -17.38
N THR A 62 -14.39 -11.44 -17.19
CA THR A 62 -13.02 -11.95 -17.11
C THR A 62 -12.28 -11.23 -16.01
N VAL A 63 -11.46 -11.96 -15.25
CA VAL A 63 -10.63 -11.35 -14.19
C VAL A 63 -9.43 -10.67 -14.84
N GLU A 64 -9.37 -9.34 -14.75
CA GLU A 64 -8.26 -8.56 -15.31
C GLU A 64 -7.02 -8.60 -14.40
N LYS A 65 -7.19 -8.31 -13.10
CA LYS A 65 -6.10 -8.26 -12.14
C LYS A 65 -6.56 -8.45 -10.69
N ILE A 66 -5.67 -8.95 -9.85
CA ILE A 66 -5.83 -9.03 -8.40
C ILE A 66 -4.61 -8.35 -7.76
N GLU A 67 -4.85 -7.28 -6.99
CA GLU A 67 -3.79 -6.42 -6.44
C GLU A 67 -3.91 -6.28 -4.92
N ASP A 68 -2.77 -6.36 -4.21
CA ASP A 68 -2.72 -6.03 -2.77
C ASP A 68 -2.43 -4.54 -2.58
N VAL A 69 -3.51 -3.76 -2.51
CA VAL A 69 -3.44 -2.30 -2.33
C VAL A 69 -2.84 -1.88 -0.98
N ARG A 70 -2.70 -2.78 0.01
CA ARG A 70 -2.18 -2.42 1.33
C ARG A 70 -0.70 -2.08 1.28
N VAL A 71 0.07 -2.82 0.48
CA VAL A 71 1.52 -2.58 0.31
C VAL A 71 1.72 -1.24 -0.40
N THR A 72 1.08 -1.06 -1.56
CA THR A 72 1.20 0.16 -2.36
C THR A 72 0.75 1.41 -1.60
N LYS A 73 -0.34 1.33 -0.82
CA LYS A 73 -0.81 2.47 -0.02
C LYS A 73 0.14 2.79 1.12
N ARG A 74 0.79 1.81 1.74
CA ARG A 74 1.74 2.06 2.83
C ARG A 74 2.91 2.89 2.35
N ASP A 75 3.48 2.53 1.21
CA ASP A 75 4.61 3.27 0.61
C ASP A 75 4.18 4.68 0.18
N TYR A 76 3.00 4.81 -0.42
CA TYR A 76 2.43 6.12 -0.77
C TYR A 76 2.26 7.02 0.47
N VAL A 77 1.66 6.50 1.55
CA VAL A 77 1.44 7.26 2.79
C VAL A 77 2.78 7.68 3.40
N LEU A 78 3.78 6.79 3.41
CA LEU A 78 5.10 7.09 3.95
C LEU A 78 5.81 8.18 3.14
N ASN A 79 5.83 8.07 1.81
CA ASN A 79 6.43 9.07 0.93
C ASN A 79 5.70 10.41 1.05
N ARG A 80 4.37 10.40 1.07
CA ARG A 80 3.57 11.62 1.21
C ARG A 80 3.79 12.30 2.56
N ALA A 81 3.91 11.54 3.64
CA ALA A 81 4.23 12.08 4.96
C ALA A 81 5.61 12.77 4.99
N LYS A 82 6.62 12.15 4.35
CA LYS A 82 7.97 12.75 4.20
C LYS A 82 7.92 14.09 3.45
N GLU A 83 7.18 14.14 2.33
CA GLU A 83 7.01 15.38 1.55
C GLU A 83 6.35 16.49 2.36
N LEU A 84 5.23 16.19 3.03
CA LEU A 84 4.50 17.18 3.83
C LEU A 84 5.34 17.74 4.97
N LEU A 85 6.12 16.88 5.61
CA LEU A 85 7.04 17.30 6.68
C LEU A 85 8.16 18.20 6.13
N LYS A 86 8.69 17.91 4.94
CA LYS A 86 9.68 18.77 4.29
C LYS A 86 9.13 20.15 3.96
N SER A 87 7.92 20.24 3.41
CA SER A 87 7.29 21.53 3.07
C SER A 87 6.98 22.39 4.31
N MET A 88 6.58 21.78 5.42
CA MET A 88 6.32 22.52 6.67
C MET A 88 7.59 23.11 7.30
N VAL A 89 8.75 22.46 7.11
CA VAL A 89 10.04 22.95 7.62
C VAL A 89 10.59 24.09 6.76
N GLU A 90 10.32 24.10 5.45
CA GLU A 90 10.75 25.19 4.55
C GLU A 90 9.98 26.50 4.79
N GLU A 91 8.76 26.46 5.34
CA GLU A 91 7.90 27.63 5.58
C GLU A 91 7.99 28.24 6.99
N ALA A 92 8.69 27.62 7.95
CA ALA A 92 8.77 28.09 9.34
C ALA A 92 10.04 28.95 9.61
N PRO A 93 9.94 30.27 9.87
CA PRO A 93 11.12 31.15 10.03
C PRO A 93 11.92 30.95 11.32
N ASP A 94 11.38 30.29 12.34
CA ASP A 94 11.97 30.21 13.69
C ASP A 94 11.94 28.79 14.29
N SER A 95 12.52 27.80 13.60
CA SER A 95 12.47 26.41 14.05
C SER A 95 13.81 25.66 13.92
N LYS A 96 14.96 26.33 14.09
CA LYS A 96 16.27 25.65 14.08
C LYS A 96 16.32 24.45 15.05
N GLU A 97 15.80 24.61 16.26
CA GLU A 97 15.80 23.54 17.27
C GLU A 97 14.84 22.39 16.91
N LEU A 98 13.62 22.68 16.45
CA LEU A 98 12.64 21.65 16.09
C LEU A 98 13.03 20.91 14.79
N ALA A 99 13.62 21.63 13.83
CA ALA A 99 14.15 21.03 12.61
C ALA A 99 15.35 20.12 12.90
N ASP A 100 16.20 20.45 13.87
CA ASP A 100 17.32 19.59 14.29
C ASP A 100 16.86 18.35 15.05
N GLU A 101 15.82 18.43 15.88
CA GLU A 101 15.18 17.29 16.56
C GLU A 101 14.58 16.29 15.56
N VAL A 102 13.92 16.81 14.52
CA VAL A 102 13.31 16.00 13.46
C VAL A 102 14.37 15.43 12.49
N LYS A 103 15.43 16.20 12.15
CA LYS A 103 16.60 15.65 11.43
C LYS A 103 17.29 14.54 12.20
N LYS A 104 17.41 14.66 13.53
CA LYS A 104 17.91 13.57 14.39
C LYS A 104 17.00 12.34 14.35
N SER A 105 15.68 12.53 14.39
CA SER A 105 14.71 11.44 14.29
C SER A 105 14.74 10.73 12.92
N LEU A 106 14.98 11.45 11.83
CA LEU A 106 15.18 10.87 10.50
C LEU A 106 16.51 10.11 10.40
N ARG A 107 17.60 10.64 10.98
CA ARG A 107 18.90 9.93 11.06
C ARG A 107 18.82 8.62 11.86
N ALA A 108 17.95 8.54 12.87
CA ALA A 108 17.73 7.31 13.63
C ALA A 108 16.95 6.24 12.84
N MET A 109 16.22 6.60 11.78
CA MET A 109 15.48 5.66 10.93
C MET A 109 16.29 5.07 9.78
N GLU A 110 17.41 5.69 9.40
CA GLU A 110 18.27 5.17 8.35
C GLU A 110 19.31 4.21 8.95
N LEU A 111 18.87 2.99 9.25
CA LEU A 111 19.77 1.85 9.38
C LEU A 111 20.37 1.57 8.00
N ILE A 112 21.69 1.66 7.90
CA ILE A 112 22.47 1.32 6.72
C ILE A 112 23.28 0.05 6.98
N GLU A 113 23.75 -0.59 5.93
CA GLU A 113 24.62 -1.76 6.06
C GLU A 113 26.09 -1.34 5.91
N TYR A 114 26.94 -1.87 6.78
CA TYR A 114 28.36 -1.56 6.81
C TYR A 114 29.23 -2.80 6.57
N GLY A 115 30.24 -2.62 5.72
CA GLY A 115 31.25 -3.64 5.43
C GLY A 115 30.74 -4.80 4.55
N PRO A 116 31.65 -5.75 4.20
CA PRO A 116 31.32 -6.90 3.36
C PRO A 116 30.32 -7.86 4.01
N GLU A 117 30.22 -7.84 5.34
CA GLU A 117 29.28 -8.67 6.11
C GLU A 117 27.89 -8.03 6.29
N ARG A 118 27.68 -6.83 5.72
CA ARG A 118 26.40 -6.09 5.73
C ARG A 118 25.81 -5.94 7.14
N LEU A 119 26.65 -5.55 8.10
CA LEU A 119 26.22 -5.35 9.47
C LEU A 119 25.32 -4.12 9.59
N PRO A 120 24.24 -4.17 10.39
CA PRO A 120 23.39 -3.02 10.60
C PRO A 120 24.13 -1.92 11.35
N ALA A 121 24.12 -0.72 10.80
CA ALA A 121 24.79 0.45 11.33
C ALA A 121 23.90 1.69 11.20
N GLY A 122 24.13 2.71 12.02
CA GLY A 122 23.49 4.01 11.83
C GLY A 122 24.08 4.73 10.60
N ALA A 123 23.26 5.56 9.93
CA ALA A 123 23.65 6.34 8.75
C ALA A 123 24.95 7.15 8.90
N GLY A 124 25.34 7.52 10.13
CA GLY A 124 26.55 8.28 10.42
C GLY A 124 27.86 7.49 10.45
N ILE A 125 27.89 6.18 10.17
CA ILE A 125 29.09 5.35 10.37
C ILE A 125 30.33 5.81 9.57
N TYR A 126 30.13 6.46 8.42
CA TYR A 126 31.23 6.94 7.57
C TYR A 126 31.73 8.34 7.95
N ASP A 127 30.88 9.13 8.61
CA ASP A 127 31.12 10.55 8.92
C ASP A 127 31.42 10.80 10.41
N SER A 128 31.23 9.79 11.27
CA SER A 128 31.38 9.95 12.72
C SER A 128 32.83 9.79 13.14
N ASP A 129 33.33 10.73 13.93
CA ASP A 129 34.68 10.66 14.53
C ASP A 129 34.83 9.51 15.54
N GLU A 130 33.72 9.07 16.13
CA GLU A 130 33.66 7.98 17.11
C GLU A 130 32.49 7.03 16.80
N ILE A 131 32.72 5.73 16.98
CA ILE A 131 31.74 4.67 16.73
C ILE A 131 31.66 3.77 17.96
N ILE A 132 30.43 3.46 18.39
CA ILE A 132 30.18 2.52 19.48
C ILE A 132 29.77 1.17 18.87
N ILE A 133 30.55 0.14 19.14
CA ILE A 133 30.27 -1.24 18.70
C ILE A 133 29.65 -1.99 19.87
N VAL A 134 28.50 -2.60 19.63
CA VAL A 134 27.80 -3.45 20.61
C VAL A 134 27.72 -4.87 20.10
N GLU A 135 28.07 -5.84 20.93
CA GLU A 135 27.77 -7.25 20.67
C GLU A 135 26.30 -7.48 21.07
N GLY A 136 25.46 -7.85 20.11
CA GLY A 136 24.09 -8.23 20.39
C GLY A 136 24.06 -9.42 21.34
N ARG A 137 23.50 -9.26 22.54
CA ARG A 137 23.19 -10.41 23.39
C ARG A 137 21.94 -11.09 22.85
N ALA A 138 22.02 -12.40 22.69
CA ALA A 138 20.91 -13.27 22.30
C ALA A 138 19.73 -13.17 23.28
#